data_AF-A0A2H9PDX9-F1
#
_entry.id   AF-A0A2H9PDX9-F1
#
_cell.length_a   1.000
_cell.length_b   1.000
_cell.length_c   1.000
_cell.angle_alpha   90.00
_cell.angle_beta   90.00
_cell.angle_gamma   90.00
#
_symmetry.space_group_name_H-M   'P 1'
#
loop_
_entity.id
_entity.type
_entity.pdbx_description
1 polymer ?
#
loop_
_entity_poly.entity_id
_entity_poly.type
_entity_poly.pdbx_seq_one_letter_code
_entity_poly.pdbx_strand_id
1 'polypeptide(L)' 'MEKLLLIKKRIKARELHKEKGWSVRKISRYLVARRDSINKWIKTDEKEVTQDHRGWKKGKPRKYTE' A
#
# COMPACT_ATOMS: atom_id res chain seq x y z
N MET A 1 6.67 5.18 9.24
CA MET A 1 6.80 3.98 8.38
C MET A 1 7.79 4.29 7.29
N GLU A 2 8.82 3.48 7.15
CA GLU A 2 9.69 3.57 5.97
C GLU A 2 8.88 3.30 4.69
N LYS A 3 9.19 4.02 3.61
CA LYS A 3 8.50 3.84 2.31
C LYS A 3 8.61 2.39 1.81
N LEU A 4 9.81 1.81 1.96
CA LEU A 4 10.06 0.39 1.66
C LEU A 4 9.14 -0.54 2.46
N LEU A 5 8.88 -0.22 3.72
CA LEU A 5 8.04 -1.05 4.59
C LEU A 5 6.57 -1.03 4.15
N LEU A 6 6.07 0.10 3.64
CA LEU A 6 4.73 0.18 3.09
C LEU A 6 4.58 -0.62 1.78
N ILE A 7 5.49 -0.44 0.83
CA ILE A 7 5.46 -1.19 -0.45
C ILE A 7 5.51 -2.70 -0.18
N LYS A 8 6.41 -3.13 0.73
CA LYS A 8 6.48 -4.53 1.19
C LYS A 8 5.15 -5.04 1.74
N LYS A 9 4.44 -4.24 2.55
CA LYS A 9 3.10 -4.63 3.05
C LYS A 9 2.07 -4.78 1.93
N ARG A 10 2.08 -3.90 0.93
CA ARG A 10 1.13 -3.96 -0.19
C ARG A 10 1.35 -5.22 -1.05
N ILE A 11 2.61 -5.50 -1.40
CA ILE A 11 3.00 -6.71 -2.17
C ILE A 11 2.58 -7.95 -1.39
N LYS A 12 2.95 -8.04 -0.10
CA LYS A 12 2.63 -9.18 0.74
C LYS A 12 1.12 -9.39 0.94
N ALA A 13 0.33 -8.30 1.00
CA ALA A 13 -1.13 -8.41 1.06
C ALA A 13 -1.72 -9.07 -0.19
N ARG A 14 -1.18 -8.77 -1.38
CA ARG A 14 -1.58 -9.41 -2.64
C ARG A 14 -1.20 -10.87 -2.69
N GLU A 15 0.05 -11.21 -2.36
CA GLU A 15 0.54 -12.60 -2.29
C GLU A 15 -0.35 -13.44 -1.36
N LEU A 16 -0.59 -12.96 -0.14
CA LEU A 16 -1.42 -13.67 0.85
C LEU A 16 -2.87 -13.87 0.38
N HIS A 17 -3.42 -12.93 -0.39
CA HIS A 17 -4.77 -13.05 -0.92
C HIS A 17 -4.84 -13.96 -2.14
N LYS A 18 -3.96 -13.78 -3.14
CA LYS A 18 -3.98 -14.52 -4.41
C LYS A 18 -3.45 -15.95 -4.26
N GLU A 19 -2.33 -16.14 -3.59
CA GLU A 19 -1.66 -17.45 -3.52
C GLU A 19 -2.21 -18.30 -2.39
N LYS A 20 -2.51 -17.69 -1.24
CA LYS A 20 -2.96 -18.43 -0.04
C LYS A 20 -4.46 -18.37 0.20
N GLY A 21 -5.21 -17.58 -0.58
CA GLY A 21 -6.66 -17.43 -0.41
C GLY A 21 -7.08 -16.82 0.93
N TRP A 22 -6.21 -16.04 1.59
CA TRP A 22 -6.53 -15.51 2.93
C TRP A 22 -7.59 -14.42 2.86
N SER A 23 -8.51 -14.43 3.82
CA SER A 23 -9.50 -13.36 3.96
C SER A 23 -8.85 -12.03 4.36
N VAL A 24 -9.43 -10.93 3.88
CA VAL A 24 -8.99 -9.56 4.18
C VAL A 24 -8.85 -9.31 5.69
N ARG A 25 -9.75 -9.88 6.51
CA ARG A 25 -9.70 -9.77 7.98
C ARG A 25 -8.49 -10.48 8.57
N LYS A 26 -8.07 -11.62 8.02
CA LYS A 26 -6.86 -12.34 8.45
C LYS A 26 -5.60 -11.56 8.08
N ILE A 27 -5.54 -11.08 6.83
CA ILE A 27 -4.39 -10.29 6.34
C ILE A 27 -4.27 -8.98 7.13
N SER A 28 -5.39 -8.30 7.43
CA SER A 28 -5.42 -7.07 8.20
C SER A 28 -4.80 -7.22 9.59
N ARG A 29 -5.10 -8.33 10.30
CA ARG A 29 -4.48 -8.66 11.59
C ARG A 29 -2.99 -8.97 11.44
N TYR A 30 -2.61 -9.75 10.42
CA TYR A 30 -1.22 -10.15 10.20
C TYR A 30 -0.30 -8.98 9.82
N LEU A 31 -0.74 -8.09 8.93
CA LEU A 31 0.06 -6.96 8.46
C LEU A 31 -0.10 -5.69 9.31
N VAL A 32 -0.95 -5.74 10.34
CA VAL A 32 -1.31 -4.60 11.20
C VAL A 32 -1.69 -3.39 10.34
N ALA A 33 -2.71 -3.59 9.50
CA ALA A 33 -3.21 -2.59 8.57
C ALA A 33 -4.73 -2.63 8.49
N ARG A 34 -5.37 -1.47 8.25
CA ARG A 34 -6.83 -1.39 8.12
C ARG A 34 -7.34 -2.21 6.93
N ARG A 35 -8.54 -2.78 7.09
CA ARG A 35 -9.20 -3.59 6.05
C ARG A 35 -9.38 -2.84 4.74
N ASP A 36 -9.71 -1.55 4.80
CA ASP A 36 -9.94 -0.73 3.61
C ASP A 36 -8.65 -0.55 2.79
N SER A 37 -7.53 -0.33 3.49
CA SER A 37 -6.21 -0.27 2.86
C SER A 37 -5.87 -1.60 2.18
N ILE A 38 -6.12 -2.73 2.85
CA ILE A 38 -5.86 -4.07 2.31
C ILE A 38 -6.73 -4.32 1.07
N ASN A 39 -8.03 -4.04 1.16
CA ASN A 39 -8.97 -4.15 0.04
C ASN A 39 -8.53 -3.32 -1.16
N LYS A 40 -8.03 -2.10 -0.91
CA LYS A 40 -7.46 -1.26 -1.97
C LYS A 40 -6.26 -1.97 -2.60
N TRP A 41 -5.25 -2.36 -1.81
CA TRP A 41 -4.01 -2.95 -2.33
C TRP A 41 -4.22 -4.24 -3.12
N ILE A 42 -5.16 -5.08 -2.71
CA ILE A 42 -5.48 -6.34 -3.41
C ILE A 42 -6.05 -6.07 -4.81
N LYS A 43 -6.85 -5.00 -4.96
CA LYS A 43 -7.50 -4.60 -6.22
C LYS A 43 -6.63 -3.70 -7.11
N THR A 44 -5.63 -3.03 -6.54
CA THR A 44 -4.75 -2.09 -7.24
C THR A 44 -3.74 -2.87 -8.09
N ASP A 45 -3.41 -2.44 -9.30
CA ASP A 45 -2.46 -3.13 -10.18
C ASP A 45 -1.04 -3.25 -9.64
N GLU A 46 -0.30 -4.24 -10.14
CA GLU A 46 1.05 -4.57 -9.66
C GLU A 46 2.04 -3.41 -9.83
N LYS A 47 1.92 -2.67 -10.94
CA LYS A 47 2.72 -1.48 -11.23
C LYS A 47 2.43 -0.32 -10.27
N GLU A 48 1.18 -0.18 -9.80
CA GLU A 48 0.79 0.88 -8.87
C GLU A 48 1.07 0.53 -7.41
N VAL A 49 1.05 -0.76 -7.07
CA VAL A 49 1.36 -1.26 -5.72
C VAL A 49 2.76 -0.86 -5.27
N THR A 50 3.73 -0.89 -6.20
CA THR A 50 5.13 -0.54 -5.94
C THR A 50 5.40 0.96 -5.96
N GLN A 51 4.49 1.77 -6.52
CA GLN A 51 4.62 3.22 -6.54
C GLN A 51 4.15 3.83 -5.21
N ASP A 52 5.02 4.61 -4.57
CA ASP A 52 4.66 5.42 -3.42
C ASP A 52 4.76 6.90 -3.75
N HIS A 53 3.66 7.45 -4.27
CA HIS A 53 3.48 8.89 -4.55
C HIS A 53 3.38 9.74 -3.27
N ARG A 54 3.62 9.15 -2.09
CA ARG A 54 3.63 9.89 -0.82
C ARG A 54 4.90 10.72 -0.70
N GLY A 55 4.68 12.00 -0.40
CA GLY A 55 5.72 12.96 -0.12
C GLY A 55 6.00 13.86 -1.32
N TRP A 56 5.96 15.16 -1.06
CA TRP A 56 6.60 16.15 -1.92
C TRP A 56 8.09 15.84 -2.01
N LYS A 57 8.72 16.13 -3.17
CA LYS A 57 10.18 16.22 -3.22
C LYS A 57 10.61 17.20 -2.13
N LYS A 58 11.38 16.73 -1.15
CA LYS A 58 11.99 17.57 -0.12
C LYS A 58 12.73 18.72 -0.85
N GLY A 59 12.36 19.97 -0.58
CA GLY A 59 12.93 21.15 -1.25
C GLY A 59 12.07 21.83 -2.33
N LYS A 60 10.83 21.39 -2.58
CA LYS A 60 9.88 22.15 -3.42
C LYS A 60 8.64 22.54 -2.63
N PRO A 61 8.45 23.84 -2.27
CA PRO A 61 7.22 24.29 -1.64
C PRO A 61 6.02 24.10 -2.58
N ARG A 62 4.81 24.01 -2.01
CA ARG A 62 3.57 24.02 -2.79
C ARG A 62 3.50 25.35 -3.54
N LYS A 63 3.52 25.31 -4.87
CA LYS A 63 3.00 26.43 -5.67
C LYS A 63 1.48 26.34 -5.58
N TYR A 64 0.88 27.23 -4.80
CA TYR A 64 -0.50 27.60 -5.07
C TYR A 64 -0.45 28.34 -6.41
N THR A 65 -1.06 27.79 -7.45
CA THR A 65 -1.28 28.53 -8.69
C THR A 65 -2.14 29.75 -8.36
N GLU A 66 -1.67 30.94 -8.75
CA GLU A 66 -2.49 32.15 -8.90
C GLU A 66 -3.43 32.00 -10.10
#